data_AF-A0AB35RAG0-F1
#
_entry.id   AF-A0AB35RAG0-F1
#
_cell.length_a   1.000
_cell.length_b   1.000
_cell.length_c   1.000
_cell.angle_alpha   90.00
_cell.angle_beta   90.00
_cell.angle_gamma   90.00
#
_symmetry.space_group_name_H-M   'P 1'
#
loop_
_entity.id
_entity.type
_entity.pdbx_description
1 polymer ?
#
loop_
_entity_poly.entity_id
_entity_poly.type
_entity_poly.pdbx_seq_one_letter_code
_entity_poly.pdbx_strand_id
1 'polypeptide(L)'
;MRIDIPLPSVTKQQEVIFQAATEEGIKQLKANLNAPRLPGQSELDESLYSRTHLLREHEGWEPPSPEVVGAYFRHFQGCFPEHGTDGKLARLLGLSSDRRVRDYKQGVRKVPYGVWRHFLVLTGRAPQDIIPVLAFMA
;
A
#
# COMPACT_ATOMS: atom_id res chain seq x y z
N MET A 1 48.18 11.04 -21.91
CA MET A 1 46.94 10.96 -22.71
C MET A 1 45.78 11.24 -21.74
N ARG A 2 45.07 12.36 -21.88
CA ARG A 2 43.86 12.62 -21.06
C ARG A 2 42.72 11.83 -21.69
N ILE A 3 42.11 10.95 -20.91
CA ILE A 3 40.87 10.26 -21.30
C ILE A 3 39.75 11.16 -20.79
N ASP A 4 39.06 11.85 -21.69
CA ASP A 4 37.80 12.52 -21.40
C ASP A 4 36.67 11.53 -21.65
N ILE A 5 35.94 11.16 -20.59
CA ILE A 5 34.74 10.34 -20.70
C ILE A 5 33.56 11.31 -20.74
N PRO A 6 32.85 11.46 -21.87
CA PRO A 6 31.70 12.35 -21.93
C PRO A 6 30.59 11.80 -21.04
N LEU A 7 30.34 12.46 -19.91
CA LEU A 7 29.24 12.11 -19.02
C LEU A 7 27.96 12.85 -19.45
N PRO A 8 26.80 12.16 -19.44
CA PRO A 8 25.51 12.81 -19.66
C PRO A 8 25.21 13.85 -18.57
N SER A 9 24.39 14.85 -18.90
CA SER A 9 23.93 15.84 -17.92
C SER A 9 23.18 15.18 -16.76
N VAL A 10 23.11 15.86 -15.61
CA VAL A 10 22.37 15.39 -14.44
C VAL A 10 20.90 15.12 -14.78
N THR A 11 20.27 15.99 -15.56
CA THR A 11 18.90 15.80 -16.07
C THR A 11 18.77 14.49 -16.84
N LYS A 12 19.72 14.19 -17.72
CA LYS A 12 19.69 12.96 -18.51
C LYS A 12 19.92 11.72 -17.64
N GLN A 13 20.75 11.82 -16.60
CA GLN A 13 20.93 10.74 -15.63
C GLN A 13 19.65 10.48 -14.83
N GLN A 14 18.95 11.53 -14.40
CA GLN A 14 17.66 11.40 -13.69
C GLN A 14 16.58 10.75 -14.55
N GLU A 15 16.47 11.13 -15.83
CA GLU A 15 15.56 10.47 -16.77
C GLU A 15 15.82 8.95 -16.87
N VAL A 16 17.09 8.55 -16.94
CA VAL A 16 17.47 7.12 -16.98
C VAL A 16 17.03 6.39 -15.70
N ILE A 17 17.19 7.03 -14.53
CA ILE A 17 16.73 6.46 -13.25
C ILE A 17 15.21 6.29 -13.25
N PHE A 18 14.46 7.29 -13.73
CA PHE A 18 13.00 7.21 -13.80
C PHE A 18 12.50 6.11 -14.75
N GLN A 19 13.18 5.93 -15.89
CA GLN A 19 12.88 4.84 -16.83
C GLN A 19 13.14 3.46 -16.18
N ALA A 20 14.31 3.27 -15.58
CA ALA A 20 14.65 2.02 -14.89
C ALA A 20 13.65 1.68 -13.78
N ALA A 21 13.31 2.67 -12.93
CA ALA A 21 12.31 2.49 -11.86
C ALA A 21 10.91 2.15 -12.43
N THR A 22 10.54 2.73 -13.58
CA THR A 22 9.28 2.40 -14.25
C THR A 22 9.25 0.96 -14.73
N GLU A 23 10.35 0.47 -15.33
CA GLU A 23 10.47 -0.93 -15.78
C GLU A 23 10.40 -1.92 -14.60
N GLU A 24 11.07 -1.62 -13.49
CA GLU A 24 10.97 -2.40 -12.25
C GLU A 24 9.53 -2.42 -11.72
N GLY A 25 8.86 -1.26 -11.73
CA GLY A 25 7.45 -1.15 -11.38
C GLY A 25 6.57 -2.06 -12.25
N ILE A 26 6.74 -2.03 -13.58
CA ILE A 26 6.00 -2.90 -14.50
C ILE A 26 6.24 -4.38 -14.19
N LYS A 27 7.49 -4.76 -13.91
CA LYS A 27 7.84 -6.14 -13.52
C LYS A 27 7.10 -6.56 -12.25
N GLN A 28 7.06 -5.70 -11.23
CA GLN A 28 6.33 -5.98 -9.99
C GLN A 28 4.82 -6.06 -10.21
N LEU A 29 4.24 -5.17 -11.02
CA LEU A 29 2.81 -5.20 -11.37
C LEU A 29 2.42 -6.53 -12.03
N LYS A 30 3.26 -7.04 -12.94
CA LYS A 30 3.06 -8.36 -13.56
C LYS A 30 3.21 -9.49 -12.54
N ALA A 31 4.19 -9.41 -11.63
CA ALA A 31 4.38 -10.41 -10.58
C ALA A 31 3.16 -10.51 -9.65
N ASN A 32 2.52 -9.38 -9.33
CA ASN A 32 1.33 -9.34 -8.47
C ASN A 32 0.15 -10.14 -9.03
N LEU A 33 0.06 -10.36 -10.35
CA LEU A 33 -1.00 -11.19 -10.96
C LEU A 33 -0.91 -12.67 -10.53
N ASN A 34 0.27 -13.11 -10.06
CA ASN A 34 0.53 -14.46 -9.58
C ASN A 34 0.45 -14.57 -8.05
N ALA A 35 -0.01 -13.52 -7.36
CA ALA A 35 -0.19 -13.57 -5.91
C ALA A 35 -1.15 -14.70 -5.50
N PRO A 36 -0.88 -15.40 -4.38
CA PRO A 36 -1.74 -16.47 -3.91
C PRO A 36 -3.14 -15.95 -3.56
N ARG A 37 -4.15 -16.76 -3.84
CA ARG A 37 -5.55 -16.48 -3.45
C ARG A 37 -5.81 -17.10 -2.10
N LEU A 38 -6.18 -16.26 -1.13
CA LEU A 38 -6.57 -16.68 0.22
C LEU A 38 -8.07 -16.43 0.40
N PRO A 39 -8.75 -17.18 1.29
CA PRO A 39 -10.14 -16.89 1.64
C PRO A 39 -10.27 -15.48 2.23
N GLY A 40 -11.50 -14.94 2.20
CA GLY A 40 -11.84 -13.71 2.90
C GLY A 40 -11.84 -13.89 4.42
N GLN A 41 -11.92 -12.77 5.14
CA GLN A 41 -12.14 -12.80 6.58
C GLN A 41 -13.53 -13.38 6.89
N SER A 42 -13.67 -14.02 8.06
CA SER A 42 -14.93 -14.63 8.51
C SER A 42 -15.44 -14.06 9.84
N GLU A 43 -14.81 -12.99 10.34
CA GLU A 43 -15.11 -12.40 11.65
C GLU A 43 -16.34 -11.47 11.60
N LEU A 44 -16.57 -10.79 10.48
CA LEU A 44 -17.74 -9.93 10.29
C LEU A 44 -18.49 -10.21 8.98
N ASP A 45 -19.78 -9.90 8.99
CA ASP A 45 -20.55 -9.71 7.78
C ASP A 45 -20.31 -8.29 7.23
N GLU A 46 -19.51 -8.19 6.18
CA GLU A 46 -19.15 -6.93 5.53
C GLU A 46 -20.33 -6.21 4.86
N SER A 47 -21.44 -6.92 4.59
CA SER A 47 -22.63 -6.31 3.98
C SER A 47 -23.32 -5.31 4.91
N LEU A 48 -23.04 -5.40 6.21
CA LEU A 48 -23.56 -4.50 7.24
C LEU A 48 -22.78 -3.18 7.37
N TYR A 49 -21.68 -3.03 6.63
CA TYR A 49 -20.78 -1.88 6.74
C TYR A 49 -20.69 -1.11 5.41
N SER A 50 -20.47 0.20 5.50
CA SER A 50 -20.20 1.02 4.32
C SER A 50 -18.94 0.54 3.59
N ARG A 51 -18.99 0.51 2.26
CA ARG A 51 -17.86 0.17 1.38
C ARG A 51 -17.06 1.39 0.92
N THR A 52 -17.41 2.59 1.38
CA THR A 52 -16.70 3.84 1.03
C THR A 52 -15.21 3.80 1.38
N HIS A 53 -14.82 3.01 2.37
CA HIS A 53 -13.43 2.78 2.74
C HIS A 53 -12.58 2.05 1.68
N LEU A 54 -13.21 1.47 0.64
CA LEU A 54 -12.52 0.83 -0.49
C LEU A 54 -12.27 1.79 -1.65
N LEU A 55 -12.92 2.96 -1.65
CA LEU A 55 -12.81 3.98 -2.69
C LEU A 55 -11.47 4.73 -2.59
N ARG A 56 -11.10 5.42 -3.67
CA ARG A 56 -10.01 6.41 -3.65
C ARG A 56 -10.45 7.68 -2.94
N GLU A 57 -9.47 8.45 -2.47
CA GLU A 57 -9.73 9.68 -1.70
C GLU A 57 -10.67 10.66 -2.43
N HIS A 58 -10.46 10.88 -3.73
CA HIS A 58 -11.28 11.77 -4.56
C HIS A 58 -12.65 11.18 -4.96
N GLU A 59 -12.89 9.89 -4.71
CA GLU A 59 -14.14 9.20 -5.03
C GLU A 59 -15.14 9.23 -3.85
N GLY A 60 -14.83 9.98 -2.79
CA GLY A 60 -15.66 10.05 -1.58
C GLY A 60 -15.28 9.01 -0.53
N TRP A 61 -14.00 8.68 -0.43
CA TRP A 61 -13.49 7.80 0.61
C TRP A 61 -13.85 8.29 2.01
N GLU A 62 -14.23 7.35 2.87
CA GLU A 62 -14.36 7.56 4.30
C GLU A 62 -13.59 6.47 5.05
N PRO A 63 -13.02 6.77 6.23
CA PRO A 63 -12.29 5.78 7.00
C PRO A 63 -13.20 4.61 7.40
N PRO A 64 -12.67 3.36 7.36
CA PRO A 64 -13.42 2.16 7.76
C PRO A 64 -13.84 2.23 9.23
N SER A 65 -14.87 1.47 9.59
CA SER A 65 -15.22 1.28 10.99
C SER A 65 -14.11 0.50 11.73
N PRO A 66 -13.96 0.68 13.04
CA PRO A 66 -12.95 -0.03 13.83
C PRO A 66 -13.06 -1.56 13.73
N GLU A 67 -14.28 -2.09 13.60
CA GLU A 67 -14.56 -3.52 13.43
C GLU A 67 -13.99 -4.05 12.12
N VAL A 68 -14.20 -3.31 11.01
CA VAL A 68 -13.61 -3.65 9.70
C VAL A 68 -12.10 -3.62 9.77
N VAL A 69 -11.50 -2.59 10.39
CA VAL A 69 -10.05 -2.50 10.59
C VAL A 69 -9.53 -3.69 11.37
N GLY A 70 -10.18 -3.99 12.50
CA GLY A 70 -9.84 -5.10 13.38
C GLY A 70 -9.79 -6.42 12.64
N ALA A 71 -10.87 -6.76 11.94
CA ALA A 71 -10.98 -8.02 11.25
C ALA A 71 -10.00 -8.14 10.09
N TYR A 72 -9.82 -7.09 9.29
CA TYR A 72 -8.88 -7.12 8.18
C TYR A 72 -7.43 -7.29 8.67
N PHE A 73 -7.04 -6.58 9.73
CA PHE A 73 -5.71 -6.70 10.32
C PHE A 73 -5.47 -8.07 10.95
N ARG A 74 -6.42 -8.59 11.75
CA ARG A 74 -6.30 -9.92 12.35
C ARG A 74 -6.29 -11.02 11.30
N HIS A 75 -7.13 -10.93 10.28
CA HIS A 75 -7.13 -11.87 9.16
C HIS A 75 -5.77 -11.90 8.46
N PHE A 76 -5.22 -10.73 8.12
CA PHE A 76 -3.88 -10.64 7.53
C PHE A 76 -2.81 -11.25 8.45
N GLN A 77 -2.81 -10.91 9.74
CA GLN A 77 -1.87 -11.45 10.71
C GLN A 77 -1.98 -12.98 10.88
N GLY A 78 -3.18 -13.54 10.74
CA GLY A 78 -3.41 -14.98 10.76
C GLY A 78 -2.91 -15.70 9.50
N CYS A 79 -2.97 -15.04 8.34
CA CYS A 79 -2.46 -15.59 7.07
C CYS A 79 -0.94 -15.44 6.90
N PHE A 80 -0.33 -14.41 7.51
CA PHE A 80 1.08 -14.08 7.35
C PHE A 80 1.78 -13.99 8.73
N PRO A 81 2.17 -15.12 9.34
CA PRO A 81 2.77 -15.16 10.68
C PRO A 81 4.05 -14.32 10.85
N GLU A 82 4.80 -14.12 9.77
CA GLU A 82 5.94 -13.21 9.70
C GLU A 82 5.55 -11.77 10.03
N HIS A 83 4.29 -11.39 9.80
CA HIS A 83 3.66 -10.12 10.15
C HIS A 83 2.63 -10.20 11.29
N GLY A 84 2.54 -11.34 11.99
CA GLY A 84 1.45 -11.69 12.91
C GLY A 84 1.30 -10.87 14.19
N THR A 85 2.08 -9.81 14.41
CA THR A 85 1.97 -8.95 15.60
C THR A 85 1.68 -7.50 15.22
N ASP A 86 1.08 -6.73 16.11
CA ASP A 86 0.79 -5.31 15.86
C ASP A 86 2.06 -4.51 15.58
N GLY A 87 3.18 -4.84 16.23
CA GLY A 87 4.46 -4.18 15.96
C GLY A 87 5.03 -4.52 14.57
N LYS A 88 4.85 -5.76 14.10
CA LYS A 88 5.26 -6.16 12.76
C LYS A 88 4.38 -5.53 11.68
N LEU A 89 3.06 -5.51 11.90
CA LEU A 89 2.12 -4.83 11.03
C LEU A 89 2.35 -3.32 11.00
N ALA A 90 2.63 -2.70 12.15
CA ALA A 90 2.97 -1.28 12.22
C ALA A 90 4.19 -0.93 11.36
N ARG A 91 5.26 -1.73 11.46
CA ARG A 91 6.45 -1.53 10.60
C ARG A 91 6.14 -1.72 9.13
N LEU A 92 5.35 -2.74 8.77
CA LEU A 92 4.94 -2.99 7.39
C LEU A 92 4.16 -1.80 6.80
N LEU A 93 3.32 -1.15 7.62
CA LEU A 93 2.51 0.00 7.23
C LEU A 93 3.20 1.36 7.44
N GLY A 94 4.50 1.38 7.79
CA GLY A 94 5.25 2.62 8.02
C GLY A 94 4.78 3.44 9.24
N LEU A 95 4.15 2.81 10.23
CA LEU A 95 3.64 3.45 11.43
C LEU A 95 4.72 3.58 12.51
N SER A 96 4.64 4.66 13.29
CA SER A 96 5.62 4.99 14.35
C SER A 96 5.65 3.99 15.51
N SER A 97 4.55 3.26 15.76
CA SER A 97 4.45 2.32 16.88
C SER A 97 3.31 1.31 16.70
N ASP A 98 3.43 0.17 17.37
CA ASP A 98 2.39 -0.86 17.48
C ASP A 98 1.09 -0.32 18.09
N ARG A 99 1.19 0.65 19.01
CA ARG A 99 0.04 1.35 19.61
C ARG A 99 -0.87 1.95 18.54
N ARG A 100 -0.34 2.44 17.41
CA ARG A 100 -1.17 2.98 16.32
C ARG A 100 -2.13 1.94 15.77
N VAL A 101 -1.64 0.71 15.56
CA VAL A 101 -2.48 -0.40 15.09
C VAL A 101 -3.58 -0.71 16.11
N ARG A 102 -3.26 -0.71 17.40
CA ARG A 102 -4.26 -0.89 18.48
C ARG A 102 -5.29 0.23 18.53
N ASP A 103 -4.86 1.49 18.50
CA ASP A 103 -5.73 2.67 18.48
C ASP A 103 -6.73 2.62 17.30
N TYR A 104 -6.28 2.14 16.13
CA TYR A 104 -7.12 1.98 14.95
C TYR A 104 -8.17 0.87 15.12
N LYS A 105 -7.76 -0.32 15.58
CA LYS A 105 -8.68 -1.44 15.84
C LYS A 105 -9.73 -1.13 16.91
N GLN A 106 -9.39 -0.24 17.85
CA GLN A 106 -10.28 0.18 18.95
C GLN A 106 -11.10 1.43 18.63
N GLY A 107 -10.88 2.07 17.47
CA GLY A 107 -11.58 3.31 17.10
C GLY A 107 -11.16 4.55 17.89
N VAL A 108 -10.10 4.47 18.70
CA VAL A 108 -9.49 5.63 19.37
C VAL A 108 -8.99 6.64 18.34
N ARG A 109 -8.52 6.15 17.19
CA ARG A 109 -8.15 6.97 16.03
C ARG A 109 -8.71 6.36 14.75
N LYS A 110 -9.12 7.21 13.82
CA LYS A 110 -9.45 6.79 12.46
C LYS A 110 -8.16 6.44 11.70
N VAL A 111 -8.20 5.43 10.85
CA VAL A 111 -7.07 5.07 9.98
C VAL A 111 -6.92 6.13 8.90
N PRO A 112 -5.73 6.72 8.68
CA PRO A 112 -5.50 7.64 7.56
C PRO A 112 -5.64 6.94 6.20
N TYR A 113 -6.11 7.67 5.18
CA TYR A 113 -6.30 7.15 3.82
C TYR A 113 -5.05 6.41 3.30
N GLY A 114 -3.87 7.05 3.35
CA GLY A 114 -2.64 6.46 2.83
C GLY A 114 -2.26 5.13 3.49
N VAL A 115 -2.47 5.01 4.81
CA VAL A 115 -2.20 3.77 5.56
C VAL A 115 -3.18 2.67 5.13
N TRP A 116 -4.47 3.00 5.05
CA TRP A 116 -5.51 2.07 4.67
C TRP A 116 -5.37 1.61 3.21
N ARG A 117 -5.14 2.56 2.30
CA ARG A 117 -4.94 2.30 0.87
C ARG A 117 -3.73 1.40 0.64
N HIS A 118 -2.60 1.69 1.30
CA HIS A 118 -1.42 0.85 1.23
C HIS A 118 -1.71 -0.59 1.67
N PHE A 119 -2.44 -0.77 2.79
CA PHE A 119 -2.86 -2.09 3.25
C PHE A 119 -3.81 -2.81 2.27
N LEU A 120 -4.79 -2.11 1.70
CA LEU A 120 -5.71 -2.71 0.72
C LEU A 120 -4.95 -3.18 -0.54
N VAL A 121 -4.01 -2.38 -1.04
CA VAL A 121 -3.18 -2.74 -2.20
C VAL A 121 -2.27 -3.92 -1.88
N LEU A 122 -1.56 -3.87 -0.76
CA LEU A 122 -0.68 -4.94 -0.27
C LEU A 122 -1.43 -6.29 -0.23
N THR A 123 -2.69 -6.26 0.17
CA THR A 123 -3.50 -7.48 0.34
C THR A 123 -4.40 -7.81 -0.84
N GLY A 124 -4.23 -7.13 -1.99
CA GLY A 124 -5.01 -7.40 -3.21
C GLY A 124 -6.49 -7.02 -3.13
N ARG A 125 -6.90 -6.24 -2.12
CA ARG A 125 -8.26 -5.70 -1.95
C ARG A 125 -8.50 -4.40 -2.70
N ALA A 126 -7.44 -3.79 -3.20
CA ALA A 126 -7.48 -2.59 -4.03
C ALA A 126 -6.45 -2.69 -5.17
N PRO A 127 -6.73 -2.09 -6.34
CA PRO A 127 -5.75 -1.97 -7.41
C PRO A 127 -4.63 -1.00 -7.03
N GLN A 128 -3.46 -1.18 -7.65
CA GLN A 128 -2.36 -0.23 -7.57
C GLN A 128 -2.78 1.13 -8.16
N ASP A 129 -2.35 2.23 -7.54
CA ASP A 129 -2.58 3.58 -8.05
C ASP A 129 -1.41 4.01 -8.94
N ILE A 130 -1.58 3.83 -10.25
CA ILE A 130 -0.59 4.19 -11.27
C ILE A 130 -0.94 5.58 -11.78
N ILE A 131 -0.12 6.57 -11.43
CA ILE A 131 -0.32 7.96 -11.81
C ILE A 131 0.33 8.22 -13.18
N PRO A 132 -0.41 8.75 -14.17
CA PRO A 132 0.18 9.16 -15.44
C PRO A 132 1.18 10.29 -15.26
N VAL A 133 2.43 10.08 -15.71
CA VAL A 133 3.42 11.15 -15.81
C VAL A 133 3.16 11.93 -17.08
N LEU A 134 2.78 13.20 -16.94
CA LEU A 134 2.43 14.05 -18.09
C LEU A 134 3.67 14.58 -18.82
N ALA A 135 4.76 14.86 -18.09
CA ALA A 135 6.05 15.25 -18.64
C ALA A 135 7.16 15.09 -17.59
N PHE A 136 8.41 14.97 -18.04
CA PHE A 136 9.59 15.19 -17.21
C PHE A 136 9.93 16.69 -17.26
N MET A 137 9.83 17.38 -16.12
CA MET A 137 10.16 18.80 -16.01
C MET A 137 11.62 18.94 -15.59
N ALA A 138 12.37 19.84 -16.24
CA ALA A 138 13.80 20.09 -16.02
C ALA A 138 14.03 21.49 -15.43
#